data_AF-A0AAQ3PX42-F1
#
_entry.id   AF-A0AAQ3PX42-F1
#
_cell.length_a   1.000
_cell.length_b   1.000
_cell.length_c   1.000
_cell.angle_alpha   90.00
_cell.angle_beta   90.00
_cell.angle_gamma   90.00
#
_symmetry.space_group_name_H-M   'P 1'
#
loop_
_entity.id
_entity.type
_entity.pdbx_description
1 polymer ?
#
loop_
_entity_poly.entity_id
_entity_poly.type
_entity_poly.pdbx_seq_one_letter_code
_entity_poly.pdbx_strand_id
1 'polypeptide(L)'
;MAGAKVVWKARVQPRVRFFAWLALQDRCWTAERRQRHGLQETDDCALCDQAVETMEHLLTKCPFVSEIWFKIFSALGWISRLPPPNMSFLDWWLRERKGFGKLPRRGFDALLLLVAWMERNDRVFRGKASSLRGLLKRMVEEANLWALAGVVDIDLLLAGVVASSWSQMGL
;
A
#
# COMPACT_ATOMS: atom_id res chain seq x y z
N MET A 1 -0.26 -13.08 17.05
CA MET A 1 -0.92 -12.30 15.99
C MET A 1 -0.31 -12.65 14.64
N ALA A 2 -1.14 -12.97 13.64
CA ALA A 2 -0.68 -13.20 12.27
C ALA A 2 -0.09 -11.90 11.66
N GLY A 3 0.90 -12.01 10.77
CA GLY A 3 1.52 -10.85 10.09
C GLY A 3 2.54 -10.04 10.90
N ALA A 4 2.46 -9.98 12.24
CA ALA A 4 3.36 -9.15 13.06
C ALA A 4 4.85 -9.45 12.83
N LYS A 5 5.24 -10.74 12.80
CA LYS A 5 6.62 -11.16 12.51
C LYS A 5 7.10 -10.72 11.13
N VAL A 6 6.18 -10.60 10.16
CA VAL A 6 6.49 -10.12 8.81
C VAL A 6 6.76 -8.61 8.85
N VAL A 7 5.85 -7.84 9.43
CA VAL A 7 5.98 -6.38 9.58
C VAL A 7 7.31 -6.00 10.24
N TRP A 8 7.65 -6.62 11.37
CA TRP A 8 8.86 -6.25 12.11
C TRP A 8 10.16 -6.67 11.42
N LYS A 9 10.11 -7.69 10.56
CA LYS A 9 11.25 -8.13 9.72
C LYS A 9 11.34 -7.42 8.38
N ALA A 10 10.29 -6.71 7.95
CA ALA A 10 10.31 -5.95 6.72
C ALA A 10 11.39 -4.88 6.82
N ARG A 11 12.20 -4.75 5.76
CA ARG A 11 13.19 -3.68 5.71
C ARG A 11 12.51 -2.43 5.18
N VAL A 12 11.92 -1.65 6.07
CA VAL A 12 11.32 -0.34 5.80
C VAL A 12 11.58 0.59 6.99
N GLN A 13 11.28 1.88 6.87
CA GLN A 13 11.45 2.83 7.98
C GLN A 13 10.61 2.42 9.21
N PRO A 14 11.09 2.65 10.45
CA PRO A 14 10.37 2.26 11.66
C PRO A 14 8.93 2.79 11.75
N ARG A 15 8.69 4.04 11.31
CA ARG A 15 7.34 4.66 11.28
C ARG A 15 6.35 3.87 10.40
N VAL A 16 6.82 3.32 9.29
CA VAL A 16 6.04 2.50 8.37
C VAL A 16 5.70 1.15 9.01
N ARG A 17 6.66 0.50 9.69
CA ARG A 17 6.42 -0.76 10.41
C ARG A 17 5.41 -0.57 11.53
N PHE A 18 5.58 0.49 12.32
CA PHE A 18 4.69 0.80 13.43
C PHE A 18 3.26 1.04 12.93
N PHE A 19 3.10 1.83 11.87
CA PHE A 19 1.81 2.04 11.23
C PHE A 19 1.20 0.73 10.73
N ALA A 20 1.95 -0.08 9.99
CA ALA A 20 1.47 -1.35 9.47
C ALA A 20 1.04 -2.31 10.58
N TRP A 21 1.78 -2.34 11.69
CA TRP A 21 1.42 -3.11 12.87
C TRP A 21 0.09 -2.65 13.50
N LEU A 22 -0.15 -1.34 13.56
CA LEU A 22 -1.45 -0.80 13.98
C LEU A 22 -2.57 -1.12 12.99
N ALA A 23 -2.29 -0.99 11.68
CA ALA A 23 -3.26 -1.28 10.62
C ALA A 23 -3.74 -2.74 10.69
N LEU A 24 -2.83 -3.70 10.90
CA LEU A 24 -3.17 -5.11 11.06
C LEU A 24 -3.99 -5.42 12.32
N GLN A 25 -4.05 -4.51 13.29
CA GLN A 25 -4.88 -4.64 14.49
C GLN A 25 -6.19 -3.85 14.38
N ASP A 26 -6.50 -3.29 13.21
CA ASP A 26 -7.59 -2.33 13.03
C ASP A 26 -7.49 -1.14 14.00
N ARG A 27 -6.25 -0.78 14.36
CA ARG A 27 -5.97 0.27 15.36
C ARG A 27 -5.73 1.65 14.76
N CYS A 28 -5.89 1.80 13.45
CA CYS A 28 -5.80 3.09 12.77
C CYS A 28 -7.13 3.86 12.80
N TRP A 29 -7.05 5.19 12.66
CA TRP A 29 -8.22 6.06 12.57
C TRP A 29 -8.76 6.11 11.14
N THR A 30 -9.58 5.13 10.77
CA THR A 30 -10.38 5.16 9.53
C THR A 30 -11.63 6.03 9.72
N ALA A 31 -12.33 6.41 8.64
CA ALA A 31 -13.60 7.15 8.76
C ALA A 31 -14.64 6.37 9.57
N GLU A 32 -14.81 5.06 9.35
CA GLU A 32 -15.68 4.21 10.18
C GLU A 32 -15.37 4.32 11.68
N ARG A 33 -14.08 4.24 12.03
CA ARG A 33 -13.69 4.34 13.43
C ARG A 33 -13.89 5.75 13.98
N ARG A 34 -13.61 6.79 13.19
CA ARG A 34 -13.85 8.17 13.59
C ARG A 34 -15.34 8.42 13.85
N GLN A 35 -16.22 7.92 12.98
CA GLN A 35 -17.67 8.01 13.15
C GLN A 35 -18.14 7.29 14.42
N ARG A 36 -17.68 6.05 14.67
CA ARG A 36 -18.00 5.30 15.91
C ARG A 36 -17.61 6.03 17.20
N HIS A 37 -16.63 6.92 17.14
CA HIS A 37 -16.17 7.73 18.27
C HIS A 37 -16.70 9.18 18.25
N GLY A 38 -17.65 9.51 17.38
CA GLY A 38 -18.25 10.84 17.29
C GLY A 38 -17.30 11.92 16.75
N LEU A 39 -16.23 11.54 16.06
CA LEU A 39 -15.22 12.46 15.50
C LEU A 39 -15.51 12.87 14.06
N GLN A 40 -16.47 12.24 13.39
CA GLN A 40 -16.92 12.55 12.03
C GLN A 40 -18.38 12.10 11.87
N GLU A 41 -19.13 12.76 10.99
CA GLU A 41 -20.54 12.43 10.72
C GLU A 41 -20.69 11.20 9.80
N THR A 42 -19.86 11.11 8.76
CA THR A 42 -19.89 10.01 7.79
C THR A 42 -18.72 9.05 7.97
N ASP A 43 -18.89 7.82 7.53
CA ASP A 43 -17.86 6.78 7.44
C ASP A 43 -17.43 6.50 6.00
N ASP A 44 -17.86 7.33 5.05
CA ASP A 44 -17.53 7.18 3.63
C ASP A 44 -16.01 7.22 3.38
N CYS A 45 -15.57 6.34 2.47
CA CYS A 45 -14.19 6.27 2.04
C CYS A 45 -13.80 7.54 1.29
N ALA A 46 -12.91 8.34 1.86
CA ALA A 46 -12.47 9.60 1.22
C ALA A 46 -11.69 9.46 -0.11
N LEU A 47 -11.47 8.23 -0.61
CA LEU A 47 -10.84 7.99 -1.91
C LEU A 47 -11.86 7.69 -3.01
N CYS A 48 -12.87 6.88 -2.71
CA CYS A 48 -13.85 6.43 -3.70
C CYS A 48 -15.26 6.96 -3.47
N ASP A 49 -15.58 7.42 -2.26
CA ASP A 49 -16.89 7.92 -1.86
C ASP A 49 -18.04 6.95 -2.16
N GLN A 50 -17.75 5.64 -2.11
CA GLN A 50 -18.65 4.57 -2.56
C GLN A 50 -18.93 3.51 -1.50
N ALA A 51 -18.16 3.48 -0.41
CA ALA A 51 -18.28 2.46 0.63
C ALA A 51 -17.66 2.95 1.95
N VAL A 52 -18.00 2.25 3.03
CA VAL A 52 -17.45 2.48 4.37
C VAL A 52 -15.93 2.31 4.38
N GLU A 53 -15.26 3.28 4.98
CA GLU A 53 -13.82 3.28 5.14
C GLU A 53 -13.36 2.39 6.29
N THR A 54 -13.02 1.16 5.94
CA THR A 54 -12.31 0.22 6.83
C THR A 54 -10.85 0.09 6.41
N MET A 55 -9.99 -0.45 7.29
CA MET A 55 -8.60 -0.71 6.90
C MET A 55 -8.53 -1.72 5.75
N GLU A 56 -9.39 -2.75 5.77
CA GLU A 56 -9.55 -3.69 4.66
C GLU A 56 -9.92 -2.98 3.35
N HIS A 57 -10.90 -2.08 3.39
CA HIS A 57 -11.27 -1.31 2.23
C HIS A 57 -10.10 -0.46 1.70
N LEU A 58 -9.43 0.28 2.57
CA LEU A 58 -8.29 1.12 2.21
C LEU A 58 -7.09 0.37 1.65
N LEU A 59 -6.88 -0.90 2.02
CA LEU A 59 -5.69 -1.63 1.59
C LEU A 59 -5.92 -2.47 0.34
N THR A 60 -7.13 -2.99 0.11
CA THR A 60 -7.36 -3.93 -1.01
C THR A 60 -8.68 -3.76 -1.75
N LYS A 61 -9.74 -3.22 -1.12
CA LYS A 61 -11.08 -3.23 -1.74
C LYS A 61 -11.51 -1.91 -2.36
N CYS A 62 -10.84 -0.81 -2.01
CA CYS A 62 -11.11 0.50 -2.57
C CYS A 62 -10.79 0.50 -4.07
N PRO A 63 -11.74 0.90 -4.96
CA PRO A 63 -11.50 0.94 -6.41
C PRO A 63 -10.25 1.75 -6.80
N PHE A 64 -10.02 2.88 -6.11
CA PHE A 64 -8.83 3.70 -6.32
C PHE A 64 -7.53 2.93 -6.01
N VAL A 65 -7.52 2.19 -4.90
CA VAL A 65 -6.37 1.39 -4.47
C VAL A 65 -6.19 0.14 -5.34
N SER A 66 -7.29 -0.46 -5.79
CA SER A 66 -7.26 -1.54 -6.79
C SER A 66 -6.60 -1.09 -8.09
N GLU A 67 -6.81 0.16 -8.53
CA GLU A 67 -6.13 0.71 -9.71
C GLU A 67 -4.63 0.91 -9.47
N ILE A 68 -4.23 1.36 -8.27
CA ILE A 68 -2.81 1.42 -7.86
C ILE A 68 -2.18 0.03 -7.94
N TRP A 69 -2.82 -0.98 -7.35
CA TRP A 69 -2.34 -2.35 -7.38
C TRP A 69 -2.21 -2.86 -8.80
N PHE A 70 -3.22 -2.63 -9.64
CA PHE A 70 -3.19 -3.04 -11.04
C PHE A 70 -1.99 -2.44 -11.78
N LYS A 71 -1.75 -1.12 -11.65
CA LYS A 71 -0.64 -0.44 -12.32
C LYS A 71 0.73 -0.96 -11.86
N ILE A 72 0.91 -1.08 -10.55
CA ILE A 72 2.18 -1.55 -9.98
C ILE A 72 2.42 -3.02 -10.33
N PHE A 73 1.42 -3.88 -10.21
CA PHE A 73 1.59 -5.31 -10.48
C PHE A 73 1.74 -5.57 -11.98
N SER A 74 1.10 -4.77 -12.84
CA SER A 74 1.34 -4.81 -14.29
C SER A 74 2.77 -4.45 -14.64
N ALA A 75 3.29 -3.36 -14.09
CA ALA A 75 4.68 -2.93 -14.26
C ALA A 75 5.71 -3.98 -13.83
N LEU A 76 5.37 -4.79 -12.83
CA LEU A 76 6.25 -5.81 -12.26
C LEU A 76 6.05 -7.20 -12.89
N GLY A 77 5.10 -7.37 -13.81
CA GLY A 77 4.73 -8.67 -14.36
C GLY A 77 4.07 -9.61 -13.34
N TRP A 78 3.44 -9.04 -12.30
CA TRP A 78 2.84 -9.76 -11.16
C TRP A 78 1.30 -9.74 -11.19
N ILE A 79 0.66 -9.45 -12.32
CA ILE A 79 -0.80 -9.30 -12.45
C ILE A 79 -1.57 -10.49 -11.85
N SER A 80 -1.06 -11.72 -11.99
CA SER A 80 -1.68 -12.94 -11.43
C SER A 80 -1.73 -12.98 -9.90
N ARG A 81 -1.09 -12.03 -9.21
CA ARG A 81 -0.97 -11.95 -7.75
C ARG A 81 -1.81 -10.84 -7.13
N LEU A 82 -2.67 -10.16 -7.90
CA LEU A 82 -3.53 -9.10 -7.40
C LEU A 82 -4.43 -9.55 -6.22
N PRO A 83 -4.84 -8.62 -5.33
CA PRO A 83 -5.78 -8.93 -4.26
C PRO A 83 -7.10 -9.50 -4.82
N PRO A 84 -7.55 -10.68 -4.38
CA PRO A 84 -8.88 -11.16 -4.71
C PRO A 84 -9.95 -10.39 -3.92
N PRO A 85 -11.16 -10.18 -4.47
CA PRO A 85 -12.22 -9.40 -3.82
C PRO A 85 -12.73 -10.02 -2.50
N ASN A 86 -12.67 -11.36 -2.40
CA ASN A 86 -13.20 -12.12 -1.27
C ASN A 86 -12.12 -12.58 -0.29
N MET A 87 -10.97 -11.93 -0.27
CA MET A 87 -9.84 -12.28 0.60
C MET A 87 -9.41 -11.07 1.42
N SER A 88 -9.09 -11.31 2.71
CA SER A 88 -8.57 -10.24 3.57
C SER A 88 -7.20 -9.77 3.09
N PHE A 89 -6.84 -8.52 3.37
CA PHE A 89 -5.50 -8.00 3.06
C PHE A 89 -4.40 -8.89 3.65
N LEU A 90 -4.57 -9.30 4.91
CA LEU A 90 -3.57 -10.10 5.60
C LEU A 90 -3.43 -11.50 5.01
N ASP A 91 -4.54 -12.18 4.68
CA ASP A 91 -4.50 -13.51 4.09
C ASP A 91 -3.89 -13.47 2.69
N TRP A 92 -4.28 -12.49 1.88
CA TRP A 92 -3.72 -12.26 0.56
C TRP A 92 -2.20 -12.01 0.65
N TRP A 93 -1.77 -11.09 1.51
CA TRP A 93 -0.35 -10.81 1.70
C TRP A 93 0.42 -12.07 2.09
N LEU A 94 -0.02 -12.80 3.11
CA LEU A 94 0.67 -14.00 3.58
C LEU A 94 0.66 -15.14 2.56
N ARG A 95 -0.38 -15.26 1.74
CA ARG A 95 -0.48 -16.24 0.64
C ARG A 95 0.56 -15.93 -0.44
N GLU A 96 0.53 -14.72 -1.01
CA GLU A 96 1.42 -14.35 -2.11
C GLU A 96 2.89 -14.36 -1.70
N ARG A 97 3.16 -13.97 -0.45
CA ARG A 97 4.51 -13.98 0.14
C ARG A 97 5.18 -15.35 0.09
N LYS A 98 4.41 -16.44 0.20
CA LYS A 98 4.92 -17.82 0.12
C LYS A 98 5.44 -18.15 -1.29
N GLY A 99 4.82 -17.57 -2.32
CA GLY A 99 5.18 -17.79 -3.73
C GLY A 99 6.37 -16.98 -4.22
N PHE A 100 7.03 -16.17 -3.37
CA PHE A 100 8.23 -15.41 -3.72
C PHE A 100 9.50 -16.03 -3.13
N GLY A 101 10.59 -16.01 -3.91
CA GLY A 101 11.95 -16.24 -3.40
C GLY A 101 12.38 -15.15 -2.40
N LYS A 102 13.48 -15.36 -1.67
CA LYS A 102 13.90 -14.48 -0.54
C LYS A 102 14.03 -13.00 -0.92
N LEU A 103 14.60 -12.68 -2.07
CA LEU A 103 14.84 -11.30 -2.52
C LEU A 103 13.54 -10.58 -2.95
N PRO A 104 12.77 -11.07 -3.95
CA PRO A 104 11.50 -10.45 -4.34
C PRO A 104 10.50 -10.32 -3.19
N ARG A 105 10.52 -11.25 -2.24
CA ARG A 105 9.68 -11.22 -1.04
C ARG A 105 9.91 -9.96 -0.19
N ARG A 106 11.16 -9.50 -0.06
CA ARG A 106 11.48 -8.28 0.71
C ARG A 106 10.92 -7.04 0.04
N GLY A 107 11.08 -6.95 -1.28
CA GLY A 107 10.50 -5.87 -2.08
C GLY A 107 8.98 -5.86 -1.99
N PHE A 108 8.35 -7.02 -2.14
CA PHE A 108 6.90 -7.18 -2.03
C PHE A 108 6.37 -6.71 -0.67
N ASP A 109 7.01 -7.12 0.44
CA ASP A 109 6.63 -6.64 1.76
C ASP A 109 6.80 -5.11 1.87
N ALA A 110 7.91 -4.55 1.39
CA ALA A 110 8.15 -3.11 1.46
C ALA A 110 7.12 -2.30 0.66
N LEU A 111 6.77 -2.77 -0.54
CA LEU A 111 5.75 -2.16 -1.39
C LEU A 111 4.38 -2.15 -0.71
N LEU A 112 3.99 -3.27 -0.11
CA LEU A 112 2.73 -3.39 0.62
C LEU A 112 2.63 -2.40 1.77
N LEU A 113 3.71 -2.31 2.55
CA LEU A 113 3.77 -1.37 3.66
C LEU A 113 3.84 0.09 3.20
N LEU A 114 4.44 0.36 2.04
CA LEU A 114 4.48 1.70 1.44
C LEU A 114 3.08 2.15 1.01
N VAL A 115 2.32 1.32 0.30
CA VAL A 115 0.91 1.64 -0.08
C VAL A 115 0.10 1.95 1.17
N ALA A 116 0.14 1.06 2.16
CA ALA A 116 -0.58 1.24 3.42
C ALA A 116 -0.24 2.58 4.09
N TRP A 117 1.04 2.93 4.15
CA TRP A 117 1.52 4.17 4.75
C TRP A 117 1.12 5.42 3.96
N MET A 118 1.26 5.39 2.63
CA MET A 118 0.99 6.51 1.75
C MET A 118 -0.48 6.89 1.75
N GLU A 119 -1.38 5.90 1.71
CA GLU A 119 -2.83 6.14 1.78
C GLU A 119 -3.21 6.95 3.03
N ARG A 120 -2.67 6.58 4.18
CA ARG A 120 -2.95 7.29 5.43
C ARG A 120 -2.33 8.68 5.48
N ASN A 121 -1.13 8.85 4.93
CA ASN A 121 -0.43 10.14 4.99
C ASN A 121 -1.14 11.23 4.18
N ASP A 122 -1.68 10.90 3.01
CA ASP A 122 -2.40 11.89 2.22
C ASP A 122 -3.68 12.36 2.92
N ARG A 123 -4.37 11.44 3.61
CA ARG A 123 -5.60 11.72 4.35
C ARG A 123 -5.37 12.59 5.59
N VAL A 124 -4.35 12.26 6.38
CA VAL A 124 -4.10 12.97 7.66
C VAL A 124 -3.40 14.31 7.44
N PHE A 125 -2.48 14.41 6.48
CA PHE A 125 -1.61 15.58 6.38
C PHE A 125 -1.94 16.53 5.23
N ARG A 126 -2.69 16.09 4.20
CA ARG A 126 -2.87 16.91 2.99
C ARG A 126 -4.30 17.35 2.72
N GLY A 127 -5.31 16.74 3.35
CA GLY A 127 -6.72 17.15 3.22
C GLY A 127 -7.21 17.28 1.77
N LYS A 128 -6.54 16.60 0.83
CA LYS A 128 -6.79 16.69 -0.61
C LYS A 128 -6.79 15.29 -1.21
N ALA A 129 -7.81 15.00 -2.02
CA ALA A 129 -7.82 13.82 -2.88
C ALA A 129 -6.62 13.93 -3.83
N SER A 130 -5.63 13.06 -3.65
CA SER A 130 -4.49 13.00 -4.57
C SER A 130 -4.93 12.30 -5.84
N SER A 131 -4.60 12.87 -6.99
CA SER A 131 -4.77 12.14 -8.25
C SER A 131 -3.93 10.87 -8.21
N LEU A 132 -4.44 9.80 -8.84
CA LEU A 132 -3.74 8.52 -8.93
C LEU A 132 -2.29 8.67 -9.43
N ARG A 133 -2.10 9.50 -10.47
CA ARG A 133 -0.77 9.82 -11.00
C ARG A 133 0.13 10.47 -9.96
N GLY A 134 -0.39 11.42 -9.19
CA GLY A 134 0.37 12.11 -8.15
C GLY A 134 0.80 11.18 -7.03
N LEU A 135 -0.08 10.26 -6.63
CA LEU A 135 0.21 9.25 -5.62
C LEU A 135 1.26 8.24 -6.11
N LEU A 136 1.09 7.69 -7.31
CA LEU A 136 2.06 6.77 -7.91
C LEU A 136 3.46 7.41 -8.03
N LYS A 137 3.52 8.68 -8.46
CA LYS A 137 4.78 9.43 -8.52
C LYS A 137 5.46 9.49 -7.15
N ARG A 138 4.72 9.85 -6.09
CA ARG A 138 5.28 9.91 -4.73
C ARG A 138 5.69 8.54 -4.20
N MET A 139 4.94 7.50 -4.52
CA MET A 139 5.32 6.13 -4.15
C MET A 139 6.66 5.74 -4.79
N VAL A 140 6.86 6.07 -6.07
CA VAL A 140 8.14 5.85 -6.76
C VAL A 140 9.26 6.68 -6.12
N GLU A 141 9.01 7.95 -5.83
CA GLU A 141 9.98 8.83 -5.14
C GLU A 141 10.36 8.28 -3.76
N GLU A 142 9.40 7.89 -2.93
CA GLU A 142 9.67 7.32 -1.59
C GLU A 142 10.38 5.96 -1.70
N ALA A 143 10.02 5.12 -2.67
CA ALA A 143 10.71 3.86 -2.93
C ALA A 143 12.17 4.08 -3.38
N ASN A 144 12.43 5.07 -4.25
CA ASN A 144 13.77 5.49 -4.64
C ASN A 144 14.59 5.93 -3.42
N LEU A 145 14.00 6.75 -2.53
CA LEU A 145 14.67 7.19 -1.31
C LEU A 145 15.02 6.01 -0.40
N TRP A 146 14.16 4.99 -0.30
CA TRP A 146 14.46 3.81 0.50
C TRP A 146 15.57 2.95 -0.12
N ALA A 147 15.65 2.89 -1.45
CA ALA A 147 16.73 2.21 -2.16
C ALA A 147 18.06 2.93 -1.94
N LEU A 148 18.10 4.24 -2.16
CA LEU A 148 19.28 5.08 -1.94
C LEU A 148 19.78 5.04 -0.48
N ALA A 149 18.86 4.97 0.48
CA ALA A 149 19.20 4.85 1.90
C ALA A 149 19.63 3.43 2.31
N GLY A 150 19.69 2.46 1.37
CA GLY A 150 20.00 1.06 1.66
C GLY A 150 18.96 0.35 2.53
N VAL A 151 17.77 0.96 2.69
CA VAL A 151 16.68 0.44 3.51
C VAL A 151 16.03 -0.74 2.81
N VAL A 152 15.84 -0.69 1.49
CA VAL A 152 15.33 -1.83 0.71
C VAL A 152 16.16 -2.04 -0.54
N ASP A 153 16.41 -3.30 -0.85
CA ASP A 153 16.92 -3.73 -2.14
C ASP A 153 15.76 -3.72 -3.15
N ILE A 154 15.34 -2.50 -3.51
CA ILE A 154 14.17 -2.21 -4.34
C ILE A 154 14.57 -2.01 -5.81
N ASP A 155 15.85 -2.14 -6.15
CA ASP A 155 16.39 -1.96 -7.51
C ASP A 155 15.65 -2.83 -8.55
N LEU A 156 15.23 -4.05 -8.14
CA LEU A 156 14.39 -4.95 -8.97
C LEU A 156 12.94 -4.46 -9.16
N LEU A 157 12.38 -3.73 -8.21
CA LEU A 157 11.02 -3.18 -8.27
C LEU A 157 10.97 -1.84 -9.02
N LEU A 158 11.97 -0.98 -8.80
CA LEU A 158 12.08 0.29 -9.49
C LEU A 158 12.45 0.11 -10.95
N ALA A 159 13.33 -0.82 -11.32
CA ALA A 159 13.61 -1.07 -12.73
C ALA A 159 12.32 -1.35 -13.54
N GLY A 160 11.38 -2.12 -12.98
CA GLY A 160 10.09 -2.41 -13.63
C GLY A 160 9.07 -1.26 -13.57
N VAL A 161 8.91 -0.60 -12.42
CA VAL A 161 7.95 0.51 -12.23
C VAL A 161 8.42 1.81 -12.91
N VAL A 162 9.73 2.07 -12.90
CA VAL A 162 10.36 3.18 -13.64
C VAL A 162 10.29 2.87 -15.14
N ALA A 163 10.74 1.72 -15.64
CA ALA A 163 10.67 1.46 -17.10
C ALA A 163 9.24 1.50 -17.69
N SER A 164 8.22 1.09 -16.92
CA SER A 164 6.81 1.18 -17.35
C SER A 164 6.20 2.57 -17.17
N SER A 165 6.62 3.32 -16.15
CA SER A 165 6.19 4.72 -15.97
C SER A 165 6.75 5.63 -17.06
N TRP A 166 7.90 5.31 -17.67
CA TRP A 166 8.49 6.12 -18.75
C TRP A 166 7.87 5.78 -20.11
N SER A 167 7.59 4.50 -20.38
CA SER A 167 6.92 4.09 -21.62
C SER A 167 5.44 4.54 -21.72
N GLN A 168 4.75 4.76 -20.59
CA GLN A 168 3.42 5.39 -20.56
C GLN A 168 3.45 6.93 -20.45
N MET A 169 4.63 7.55 -20.35
CA MET A 169 4.80 9.00 -20.23
C MET A 169 5.16 9.71 -21.55
N GLY A 170 5.36 8.98 -22.65
CA GLY A 170 5.62 9.58 -23.96
C GLY A 170 6.92 10.41 -24.01
N LEU A 171 8.01 9.87 -23.49
CA LEU A 171 9.38 10.32 -23.75
C LEU A 171 10.19 9.17 -24.33
#